data_AF-A0A925E3K7-F1
#
_entry.id   AF-A0A925E3K7-F1
#
_cell.length_a   1.000
_cell.length_b   1.000
_cell.length_c   1.000
_cell.angle_alpha   90.00
_cell.angle_beta   90.00
_cell.angle_gamma   90.00
#
_symmetry.space_group_name_H-M   'P 1'
#
loop_
_entity.id
_entity.type
_entity.pdbx_description
1 polymer ?
#
loop_
_entity_poly.entity_id
_entity_poly.type
_entity_poly.pdbx_seq_one_letter_code
_entity_poly.pdbx_strand_id
1 'polypeptide(L)' 'MALFIRQSDDRSKLQERLAAELQERAKQRDALSDRPDGVDDSQYMKGTKQTSSLAWVWILISIIVIVAFIWLTVLNITG' A
#
# COMPACT_ATOMS: atom_id res chain seq x y z
N MET A 1 -3.63 -52.65 29.48
CA MET A 1 -3.91 -52.25 28.08
C MET A 1 -5.34 -51.72 27.85
N ALA A 2 -6.34 -52.01 28.71
CA ALA A 2 -7.73 -51.56 28.51
C ALA A 2 -8.02 -50.06 28.84
N LEU A 3 -7.18 -49.39 29.63
CA LEU A 3 -7.38 -47.97 29.99
C LEU A 3 -6.97 -47.00 28.87
N PHE A 4 -6.06 -47.42 27.98
CA PHE A 4 -5.59 -46.57 26.88
C PHE A 4 -6.64 -46.43 25.78
N ILE A 5 -7.40 -47.49 25.46
CA ILE A 5 -8.45 -47.50 24.43
C ILE A 5 -9.57 -46.50 24.77
N ARG A 6 -10.02 -46.48 26.04
CA ARG A 6 -11.08 -45.58 26.50
C ARG A 6 -10.66 -44.10 26.44
N GLN A 7 -9.39 -43.80 26.74
CA GLN A 7 -8.84 -42.45 26.58
C GLN A 7 -8.65 -42.06 25.12
N SER A 8 -8.31 -42.99 24.23
CA SER A 8 -8.25 -42.75 22.78
C SER A 8 -9.62 -42.33 22.23
N ASP A 9 -10.69 -43.00 22.66
CA ASP A 9 -12.07 -42.67 22.26
C ASP A 9 -12.51 -41.28 22.76
N ASP A 10 -12.14 -40.90 23.98
CA ASP A 10 -12.44 -39.57 24.52
C ASP A 10 -11.63 -38.46 23.81
N ARG A 11 -10.38 -38.74 23.42
CA ARG A 11 -9.57 -37.81 22.60
C ARG A 11 -10.12 -37.67 21.18
N SER A 12 -10.61 -38.75 20.58
CA SER A 12 -11.22 -38.73 19.25
C SER A 12 -12.45 -37.83 19.21
N LYS A 13 -13.33 -37.91 20.22
CA LYS A 13 -14.52 -37.03 20.33
C LYS A 13 -14.18 -35.55 20.51
N LEU A 14 -13.12 -35.24 21.27
CA LEU A 14 -12.67 -33.85 21.45
C LEU A 14 -12.04 -33.29 20.18
N GLN A 15 -11.26 -34.10 19.46
CA GLN A 15 -10.68 -33.72 18.17
C GLN A 15 -11.75 -33.52 17.10
N GLU A 16 -12.79 -34.35 17.09
CA GLU A 16 -13.91 -34.22 16.15
C GLU A 16 -14.68 -32.90 16.38
N ARG A 17 -14.96 -32.55 17.64
CA ARG A 17 -15.58 -31.24 17.98
C ARG A 17 -14.67 -30.07 17.62
N LEU A 18 -13.38 -30.19 17.90
CA LEU A 18 -12.41 -29.14 17.56
C LEU A 18 -12.27 -28.95 16.05
N ALA A 19 -12.29 -30.04 15.28
CA ALA A 19 -12.26 -30.00 13.82
C ALA A 19 -13.54 -29.37 13.25
N ALA A 20 -14.71 -29.70 13.81
CA ALA A 20 -15.98 -29.07 13.44
C ALA A 20 -15.96 -27.56 13.76
N GLU A 21 -15.52 -27.17 14.95
CA GLU A 21 -15.38 -25.75 15.34
C GLU A 21 -14.35 -25.01 14.47
N LEU A 22 -13.22 -25.64 14.15
CA LEU A 22 -12.23 -25.07 13.24
C LEU A 22 -12.78 -24.89 11.83
N GLN A 23 -13.56 -25.86 11.34
CA GLN A 23 -14.18 -25.80 10.02
C GLN A 23 -15.27 -24.72 9.96
N GLU A 24 -16.06 -24.56 11.02
CA GLU A 24 -17.04 -23.47 11.13
C GLU A 24 -16.36 -22.11 11.21
N ARG A 25 -15.31 -21.97 12.03
CA ARG A 25 -14.51 -20.74 12.13
C ARG A 25 -13.81 -20.41 10.82
N ALA A 26 -13.32 -21.41 10.08
CA ALA A 26 -12.72 -21.23 8.76
C ALA A 26 -13.77 -20.75 7.74
N LYS A 27 -14.95 -21.37 7.69
CA LYS A 27 -16.05 -20.90 6.83
C LYS A 27 -16.50 -19.48 7.17
N GLN A 28 -16.56 -19.11 8.45
CA GLN A 28 -16.87 -17.75 8.89
C GLN A 28 -15.74 -16.76 8.54
N ARG A 29 -14.48 -17.18 8.64
CA ARG A 29 -13.30 -16.38 8.24
C ARG A 29 -13.24 -16.17 6.73
N ASP A 30 -13.56 -17.18 5.94
CA ASP A 30 -13.62 -17.09 4.47
C ASP A 30 -14.80 -16.22 4.02
N ALA A 31 -15.96 -16.31 4.68
CA ALA A 31 -17.10 -15.43 4.43
C ALA A 31 -16.83 -13.95 4.78
N LEU A 32 -15.89 -13.70 5.71
CA LEU A 32 -15.38 -12.38 6.08
C LEU A 32 -14.10 -12.01 5.32
N SER A 33 -13.61 -12.88 4.43
CA SER A 33 -12.49 -12.59 3.55
C SER A 33 -12.94 -11.76 2.34
N ASP A 34 -13.53 -10.61 2.65
CA ASP A 34 -13.34 -9.43 1.81
C ASP A 34 -11.84 -9.07 1.96
N ARG A 35 -11.00 -9.87 1.29
CA ARG A 35 -9.56 -9.66 1.22
C ARG A 35 -9.41 -8.22 0.71
N PRO A 36 -8.75 -7.32 1.44
CA PRO A 36 -8.48 -5.99 0.92
C PRO A 36 -7.78 -6.15 -0.42
N ASP A 37 -8.51 -5.84 -1.49
CA ASP A 37 -8.04 -5.95 -2.85
C ASP A 37 -7.01 -4.84 -3.00
N GLY A 38 -5.73 -5.19 -2.90
CA GLY A 38 -4.60 -4.25 -2.82
C GLY A 38 -4.46 -3.30 -4.03
N VAL A 39 -5.41 -3.31 -4.96
CA VAL A 39 -5.61 -2.29 -6.00
C VAL A 39 -6.40 -1.08 -5.50
N ASP A 40 -7.36 -1.24 -4.58
CA ASP A 40 -8.20 -0.15 -4.05
C ASP A 40 -7.57 0.58 -2.84
N ASP A 41 -6.54 -0.02 -2.23
CA ASP A 41 -5.74 0.58 -1.14
C ASP A 41 -4.67 1.56 -1.64
N SER A 42 -4.66 1.87 -2.95
CA SER A 42 -3.87 2.95 -3.55
C SER A 42 -4.29 4.36 -3.11
N GLN A 43 -5.22 4.47 -2.14
CA GLN A 43 -5.54 5.70 -1.40
C GLN A 43 -4.30 6.39 -0.80
N TYR A 44 -3.19 5.66 -0.56
CA TYR A 44 -1.90 6.25 -0.16
C TYR A 44 -1.31 7.24 -1.19
N MET A 45 -1.76 7.21 -2.45
CA MET A 45 -1.37 8.19 -3.48
C MET A 45 -2.33 9.38 -3.61
N LYS A 46 -3.49 9.39 -2.94
CA LYS A 46 -4.44 10.52 -3.00
C LYS A 46 -3.94 11.77 -2.24
N GLY A 47 -2.93 11.62 -1.39
CA GLY A 47 -2.39 12.68 -0.55
C GLY A 47 -1.12 13.36 -1.08
N THR A 48 -0.50 12.87 -2.15
CA THR A 48 0.66 13.55 -2.77
C THR A 48 0.14 14.70 -3.63
N LYS A 49 -0.40 15.71 -2.96
CA LYS A 49 -0.75 16.98 -3.59
C LYS A 49 0.46 17.43 -4.39
N GLN A 50 0.28 17.49 -5.71
CA GLN A 50 1.24 18.05 -6.64
C GLN A 50 1.85 19.32 -6.04
N THR A 51 3.09 19.24 -5.56
CA THR A 51 3.92 20.41 -5.28
C THR A 51 4.30 21.15 -6.57
N SER A 52 3.74 20.72 -7.71
CA SER A 52 3.84 21.33 -9.03
C SER A 52 3.43 22.80 -9.09
N SER A 53 2.74 23.34 -8.08
CA SER A 53 2.47 24.78 -7.98
C SER A 53 3.76 25.61 -8.07
N LEU A 54 4.87 25.15 -7.45
CA LEU A 54 6.15 25.86 -7.51
C LEU A 54 6.97 25.57 -8.78
N ALA A 55 6.66 24.50 -9.53
CA ALA A 55 7.43 24.13 -10.72
C ALA A 55 7.36 25.22 -11.80
N TRP A 56 6.21 25.88 -11.94
CA TRP A 56 6.04 26.99 -12.89
C TRP A 56 6.89 28.21 -12.56
N VAL A 57 7.14 28.48 -11.27
CA VAL A 57 7.99 29.60 -10.82
C VAL A 57 9.44 29.39 -11.27
N TRP A 58 9.95 28.16 -11.17
CA TRP A 58 11.30 27.83 -11.64
C TRP A 58 11.46 27.96 -13.15
N ILE A 59 10.42 27.64 -13.92
CA ILE A 59 10.40 27.86 -15.38
C ILE A 59 10.50 29.36 -15.68
N LEU A 60 9.72 30.21 -14.98
CA LEU A 60 9.77 31.66 -15.17
C LEU A 60 11.15 32.24 -14.82
N ILE A 61 11.74 31.81 -13.70
CA ILE A 61 13.09 32.22 -13.29
C ILE A 61 14.12 31.81 -14.34
N SER A 62 14.04 30.58 -14.85
CA SER A 62 14.95 30.08 -15.89
C SER A 62 14.91 30.95 -17.15
N ILE A 63 13.72 31.35 -17.61
CA ILE A 63 13.56 32.24 -18.77
C ILE A 63 14.21 33.59 -18.52
N ILE A 64 13.97 34.20 -17.36
CA ILE A 64 14.54 35.52 -17.00
C ILE A 64 16.07 35.44 -17.00
N VAL A 65 16.65 34.38 -16.43
CA VAL A 65 18.10 34.17 -16.40
C VAL A 65 18.67 34.07 -17.82
N ILE A 66 18.02 33.31 -18.72
CA ILE A 66 18.47 33.18 -20.12
C ILE A 66 18.45 34.53 -20.83
N VAL A 67 17.37 35.30 -20.67
CA VAL A 67 17.25 36.64 -21.30
C VAL A 67 18.32 37.58 -20.78
N ALA A 68 18.54 37.63 -19.46
CA ALA A 68 19.58 38.45 -18.86
C ALA A 68 20.98 38.05 -19.34
N PHE A 69 21.23 36.74 -19.49
CA PHE A 69 22.50 36.22 -19.99
C PHE A 69 22.76 36.64 -21.43
N ILE A 70 21.76 36.49 -22.32
CA ILE A 70 21.85 36.93 -23.72
C ILE A 70 22.06 38.45 -23.80
N TRP A 71 21.31 39.22 -23.00
CA TRP A 71 21.46 40.67 -22.97
C TRP A 71 22.89 41.08 -22.57
N LEU A 72 23.42 40.45 -21.52
CA LEU A 72 24.75 40.74 -21.01
C LEU A 72 25.84 40.39 -22.03
N THR A 73 25.72 39.26 -22.73
CA THR A 73 26.68 38.89 -23.77
C THR A 73 26.62 39.84 -24.96
N VAL A 74 25.43 40.24 -25.42
CA VAL A 74 25.29 41.22 -26.49
C VAL A 74 25.89 42.57 -26.09
N LEU A 75 25.62 43.05 -24.88
CA LEU A 75 26.17 44.30 -24.36
C LEU A 75 27.70 44.25 -24.25
N ASN A 76 28.27 43.12 -23.82
CA ASN A 76 29.72 42.93 -23.73
C ASN A 76 30.42 42.85 -25.09
N ILE A 77 29.74 42.34 -26.13
CA ILE A 77 30.29 42.25 -27.50
C ILE A 77 30.18 43.58 -28.24
N THR A 78 29.17 44.39 -27.92
CA THR A 78 28.86 45.64 -28.63
C THR A 78 29.59 46.86 -28.05
N GLY A 79 30.08 46.77 -26.81
CA GLY A 79 30.91 47.80 -26.16
C GLY A 79 32.40 47.50 -26.30
#